data_AF-A0A8J3TPP7-F1
#
_entry.id   AF-A0A8J3TPP7-F1
#
_cell.length_a   1.000
_cell.length_b   1.000
_cell.length_c   1.000
_cell.angle_alpha   90.00
_cell.angle_beta   90.00
_cell.angle_gamma   90.00
#
_symmetry.space_group_name_H-M   'P 1'
#
loop_
_entity.id
_entity.type
_entity.pdbx_description
1 polymer ?
#
loop_
_entity_poly.entity_id
_entity_poly.type
_entity_poly.pdbx_seq_one_letter_code
_entity_poly.pdbx_strand_id
1 'polypeptide(L)' 'MDDAEIREQLKELEAELVRLRESAASIRREIGERWDAPTDAAEIAMVITNAEQQESLIETLEARRERLLQKLGSS' A
#
# COMPACT_ATOMS: atom_id res chain seq x y z
N MET A 1 -14.85 9.50 -18.65
CA MET A 1 -14.94 9.88 -17.24
C MET A 1 -15.06 11.38 -17.20
N ASP A 2 -16.04 11.87 -16.46
CA ASP A 2 -16.07 13.28 -16.10
C ASP A 2 -15.20 13.54 -14.86
N ASP A 3 -15.04 14.82 -14.58
CA ASP A 3 -14.25 15.36 -13.48
C ASP A 3 -14.74 14.90 -12.09
N ALA A 4 -16.03 14.59 -11.95
CA ALA A 4 -16.61 14.10 -10.70
C ALA A 4 -16.28 12.63 -10.48
N GLU A 5 -16.36 11.82 -11.53
CA GLU A 5 -16.01 10.40 -11.52
C GLU A 5 -14.52 10.19 -11.19
N ILE A 6 -13.63 11.05 -11.69
CA ILE A 6 -12.19 10.98 -11.37
C ILE A 6 -11.92 11.30 -9.90
N ARG A 7 -12.63 12.30 -9.34
CA ARG A 7 -12.49 12.67 -7.93
C ARG A 7 -12.97 11.56 -6.98
N GLU A 8 -14.07 10.87 -7.30
CA GLU A 8 -14.53 9.74 -6.47
C GLU A 8 -13.54 8.57 -6.53
N GLN A 9 -13.03 8.22 -7.71
CA GLN A 9 -11.99 7.18 -7.82
C GLN A 9 -10.71 7.53 -7.06
N LEU A 10 -10.31 8.80 -7.06
CA LEU A 10 -9.17 9.26 -6.27
C LEU A 10 -9.42 9.10 -4.77
N LYS A 11 -10.60 9.48 -4.29
CA LYS A 11 -10.98 9.35 -2.88
C LYS A 11 -11.00 7.90 -2.40
N GLU A 12 -11.55 7.00 -3.21
CA GLU A 12 -11.54 5.56 -2.91
C GLU A 12 -10.10 5.02 -2.84
N LEU A 13 -9.28 5.38 -3.83
CA LEU A 13 -7.89 4.93 -3.91
C LEU A 13 -7.02 5.50 -2.79
N GLU A 14 -7.23 6.77 -2.41
CA GLU A 14 -6.55 7.38 -1.26
C GLU A 14 -6.92 6.70 0.05
N ALA A 15 -8.20 6.35 0.24
CA ALA A 15 -8.64 5.59 1.40
C ALA A 15 -8.02 4.19 1.45
N GLU A 16 -7.90 3.51 0.30
CA GLU A 16 -7.25 2.21 0.20
C GLU A 16 -5.74 2.29 0.51
N LEU A 17 -5.05 3.30 -0.05
CA LEU A 17 -3.63 3.55 0.22
C LEU A 17 -3.35 3.79 1.71
N VAL A 18 -4.21 4.55 2.40
CA VAL A 18 -4.08 4.77 3.84
C VAL A 18 -4.15 3.44 4.60
N ARG A 19 -5.17 2.61 4.32
CA ARG A 19 -5.33 1.30 4.99
C ARG A 19 -4.17 0.35 4.71
N LEU A 20 -3.67 0.31 3.47
CA LEU A 20 -2.53 -0.54 3.11
C LEU A 20 -1.25 -0.10 3.82
N ARG A 21 -0.99 1.21 3.91
CA ARG A 21 0.18 1.74 4.63
C ARG A 21 0.11 1.46 6.13
N GLU A 22 -1.07 1.59 6.74
CA GLU A 22 -1.29 1.23 8.14
C GLU A 22 -1.05 -0.27 8.39
N SER A 23 -1.57 -1.12 7.51
CA SER A 23 -1.34 -2.58 7.56
C SER A 23 0.16 -2.92 7.45
N ALA A 24 0.85 -2.35 6.46
CA ALA A 24 2.28 -2.57 6.26
C ALA A 24 3.13 -2.06 7.44
N ALA A 25 2.74 -0.93 8.05
CA ALA A 25 3.39 -0.43 9.26
C ALA A 25 3.16 -1.35 10.47
N SER A 26 1.95 -1.92 10.60
CA SER A 26 1.63 -2.89 11.65
C SER A 26 2.46 -4.17 11.52
N ILE A 27 2.56 -4.72 10.30
CA ILE A 27 3.35 -5.93 10.03
C ILE A 27 4.82 -5.69 10.35
N ARG A 28 5.39 -4.55 9.92
CA ARG A 28 6.78 -4.20 10.23
C ARG A 28 7.04 -4.05 11.73
N ARG A 29 6.08 -3.51 12.48
CA ARG A 29 6.15 -3.43 13.94
C ARG A 29 6.16 -4.81 14.57
N GLU A 30 5.26 -5.70 14.14
CA GLU A 30 5.18 -7.08 14.64
C GLU A 30 6.49 -7.86 14.38
N ILE A 31 7.11 -7.69 13.20
CA ILE A 31 8.43 -8.26 12.90
C ILE A 31 9.48 -7.72 13.86
N GLY A 32 9.53 -6.39 14.04
CA GLY A 32 10.53 -5.75 14.89
C GLY A 32 10.42 -6.18 16.35
N GLU A 33 9.20 -6.34 16.86
CA GLU A 33 8.93 -6.84 18.22
C GLU A 33 9.29 -8.34 18.37
N ARG A 34 9.14 -9.14 17.30
CA ARG A 34 9.51 -10.56 17.29
C ARG A 34 10.97 -10.84 16.95
N TRP A 35 11.75 -9.83 16.51
CA TRP A 35 13.14 -10.02 16.08
C TRP A 35 14.07 -10.56 17.18
N ASP A 36 13.72 -10.33 18.46
CA ASP A 36 14.40 -10.88 19.65
C ASP A 36 14.02 -12.35 19.91
N ALA A 37 12.83 -12.78 19.49
CA ALA A 37 12.33 -14.13 19.72
C ALA A 37 12.98 -15.14 18.77
N PRO A 38 13.18 -16.41 19.20
CA PRO A 38 13.62 -17.48 18.31
C PRO A 38 12.54 -17.77 17.26
N THR A 39 12.62 -17.07 16.14
CA THR A 39 11.67 -17.13 15.02
C THR A 39 12.27 -18.01 13.93
N ASP A 40 11.47 -18.91 13.34
CA ASP A 40 11.93 -19.79 12.25
C ASP A 40 12.28 -18.93 11.01
N ALA A 41 13.37 -19.27 10.31
CA ALA A 41 13.75 -18.64 9.05
C ALA A 41 12.63 -18.68 8.01
N ALA A 42 11.79 -19.72 8.02
CA ALA A 42 10.61 -19.82 7.15
C ALA A 42 9.55 -18.76 7.49
N GLU A 43 9.33 -18.48 8.77
CA GLU A 43 8.39 -17.45 9.23
C GLU A 43 8.90 -16.06 8.83
N ILE A 44 10.20 -15.78 9.04
CA ILE A 44 10.83 -14.52 8.61
C ILE A 44 10.68 -14.31 7.10
N ALA A 45 10.98 -15.33 6.29
CA ALA A 45 10.85 -15.26 4.84
C ALA A 45 9.41 -14.97 4.41
N MET A 46 8.42 -15.62 5.03
CA MET A 46 7.01 -15.38 4.75
C MET A 46 6.61 -13.92 5.02
N VAL A 47 7.07 -13.33 6.13
CA VAL A 47 6.71 -11.95 6.44
C VAL A 47 7.40 -10.97 5.50
N ILE A 48 8.66 -11.20 5.12
CA ILE A 48 9.36 -10.39 4.11
C ILE A 48 8.60 -10.42 2.78
N THR A 49 8.25 -11.61 2.29
CA THR A 49 7.49 -11.74 1.03
C THR A 49 6.13 -11.02 1.10
N ASN A 50 5.44 -11.08 2.23
CA ASN A 50 4.18 -10.35 2.42
C ASN A 50 4.40 -8.83 2.39
N ALA A 51 5.46 -8.33 3.03
CA ALA A 51 5.81 -6.91 3.01
C ALA A 51 6.14 -6.42 1.59
N GLU A 52 6.93 -7.20 0.83
CA GLU A 52 7.26 -6.90 -0.58
C GLU A 52 6.00 -6.87 -1.47
N GLN A 53 5.07 -7.80 -1.28
CA GLN A 53 3.80 -7.82 -2.01
C GLN A 53 2.93 -6.60 -1.70
N GLN A 54 2.87 -6.17 -0.43
CA GLN A 54 2.15 -4.97 -0.04
C GLN A 54 2.77 -3.70 -0.62
N GLU A 55 4.10 -3.62 -0.67
CA GLU A 55 4.82 -2.49 -1.26
C GLU A 55 4.56 -2.39 -2.77
N SER A 56 4.61 -3.51 -3.49
CA SER A 56 4.29 -3.54 -4.93
C SER A 56 2.85 -3.13 -5.23
N LEU A 57 1.89 -3.50 -4.37
CA LEU A 57 0.50 -3.06 -4.50
C LEU A 57 0.37 -1.55 -4.27
N ILE A 58 1.04 -1.02 -3.24
CA ILE A 58 1.06 0.42 -2.94
C ILE A 58 1.60 1.20 -4.14
N GLU A 59 2.74 0.79 -4.72
CA GLU A 59 3.33 1.43 -5.89
C GLU A 59 2.36 1.46 -7.09
N THR A 60 1.65 0.34 -7.32
CA THR A 60 0.67 0.23 -8.40
C THR A 60 -0.49 1.20 -8.20
N LEU A 61 -1.00 1.32 -6.98
CA LEU A 61 -2.07 2.24 -6.63
C LEU A 61 -1.62 3.70 -6.71
N GLU A 62 -0.40 4.02 -6.27
CA GLU A 62 0.19 5.35 -6.40
C GLU A 62 0.35 5.78 -7.86
N ALA A 63 0.82 4.88 -8.73
CA ALA A 63 0.91 5.15 -10.17
C ALA A 63 -0.47 5.40 -10.79
N ARG A 64 -1.52 4.69 -10.32
CA ARG A 64 -2.90 4.95 -10.74
C ARG A 64 -3.38 6.32 -10.24
N ARG A 65 -3.08 6.68 -8.99
CA ARG A 65 -3.38 8.00 -8.41
C ARG A 65 -2.80 9.12 -9.26
N GLU A 66 -1.52 9.01 -9.60
CA GLU A 66 -0.82 10.02 -10.38
C GLU A 66 -1.46 10.21 -11.76
N ARG A 67 -1.80 9.12 -12.45
CA ARG A 67 -2.50 9.17 -13.74
C ARG A 67 -3.87 9.84 -13.64
N LEU A 68 -4.62 9.62 -12.55
CA LEU A 68 -5.92 10.27 -12.34
C LEU A 68 -5.76 11.77 -12.06
N LEU A 69 -4.75 12.16 -11.27
CA LEU A 69 -4.42 13.56 -11.02
C LEU A 69 -3.99 14.29 -12.30
N GLN A 70 -3.17 13.65 -13.14
CA GLN A 70 -2.78 14.21 -14.44
C GLN A 70 -3.99 14.46 -15.33
N LYS A 71 -4.98 13.55 -15.34
CA LYS A 71 -6.23 13.72 -16.09
C LYS A 71 -7.06 14.90 -15.59
N LEU A 72 -7.17 15.11 -14.28
CA LEU A 72 -7.85 16.28 -13.70
C LEU A 72 -7.14 17.60 -13.98
N GLY A 73 -5.80 17.62 -13.97
CA GLY A 73 -5.01 18.82 -14.26
C GLY A 73 -4.88 19.15 -15.74
N SER A 74 -5.21 18.20 -16.63
CA SER A 74 -5.20 18.38 -18.09
C SER A 74 -6.58 18.69 -18.68
N SER A 75 -7.63 18.75 -17.84
CA SER A 75 -9.01 19.01 -18.25
C SER A 75 -9.42 20.46 -18.07
#